data_AF-A0A538KIP6-F1
#
_entry.id   AF-A0A538KIP6-F1
#
_cell.length_a   1.000
_cell.length_b   1.000
_cell.length_c   1.000
_cell.angle_alpha   90.00
_cell.angle_beta   90.00
_cell.angle_gamma   90.00
#
_symmetry.space_group_name_H-M   'P 1'
#
loop_
_entity.id
_entity.type
_entity.pdbx_description
1 polymer ?
#
loop_
_entity_poly.entity_id
_entity_poly.type
_entity_poly.pdbx_seq_one_letter_code
_entity_poly.pdbx_strand_id
1 'polypeptide(L)'
;MIYQHPLAYLLGLEGIALLHAFAGDYDRDFTLARLEEIRSLLDAGEELGDGVTVTPIPTTEGYGSWAEFYDEPGNQLVDLEQPIVREILDGLPRGVALDAACGTGRHSAYLASLGHTVIGVDSSAAMLERAREKLPDGAFHEADLHDLPLPDDHVDLVVCALALMHVPDLEPVLAEFVRVLRPGGNLVISDWRSLD
;
A
#
# COMPACT_ATOMS: atom_id res chain seq x y z
N MET A 1 -9.46 -20.46 2.36
CA MET A 1 -10.85 -19.96 2.33
C MET A 1 -11.10 -19.20 3.62
N ILE A 2 -11.50 -17.93 3.51
CA ILE A 2 -11.92 -17.08 4.63
C ILE A 2 -13.44 -16.96 4.55
N TYR A 3 -14.13 -17.15 5.67
CA TYR A 3 -15.56 -16.89 5.74
C TYR A 3 -15.78 -15.46 6.27
N GLN A 4 -16.25 -14.57 5.41
CA GLN A 4 -16.53 -13.18 5.74
C GLN A 4 -18.04 -13.03 5.95
N HIS A 5 -18.45 -12.80 7.20
CA HIS A 5 -19.85 -12.57 7.56
C HIS A 5 -20.04 -11.12 8.04
N PRO A 6 -20.93 -10.33 7.42
CA PRO A 6 -21.15 -8.93 7.78
C PRO A 6 -21.43 -8.71 9.27
N LEU A 7 -22.35 -9.50 9.85
CA LEU A 7 -22.62 -9.49 11.28
C LEU A 7 -21.38 -9.78 12.15
N ALA A 8 -20.57 -10.79 11.79
CA ALA A 8 -19.36 -11.11 12.55
C ALA A 8 -18.35 -9.97 12.54
N TYR A 9 -18.23 -9.25 11.42
CA TYR A 9 -17.37 -8.07 11.31
C TYR A 9 -17.85 -6.93 12.22
N LEU A 10 -19.13 -6.56 12.15
CA LEU A 10 -19.68 -5.47 12.96
C LEU A 10 -19.63 -5.78 14.46
N LEU A 11 -19.97 -7.00 14.85
CA LEU A 11 -19.82 -7.44 16.24
C LEU A 11 -18.36 -7.40 16.71
N GLY A 12 -17.41 -7.74 15.84
CA GLY A 12 -15.98 -7.63 16.12
C GLY A 12 -15.56 -6.19 16.40
N LEU A 13 -16.04 -5.22 15.60
CA LEU A 13 -15.76 -3.79 15.80
C LEU A 13 -16.29 -3.29 17.16
N GLU A 14 -17.55 -3.59 17.48
CA GLU A 14 -18.13 -3.23 18.77
C GLU A 14 -17.42 -3.94 19.94
N GLY A 15 -16.99 -5.19 19.73
CA GLY A 15 -16.20 -5.96 20.70
C GLY A 15 -14.84 -5.33 21.00
N ILE A 16 -14.12 -4.89 19.97
CA ILE A 16 -12.86 -4.14 20.13
C ILE A 16 -13.12 -2.85 20.92
N ALA A 17 -14.15 -2.09 20.54
CA ALA A 17 -14.51 -0.87 21.27
C ALA A 17 -14.81 -1.13 22.75
N LEU A 18 -15.46 -2.25 23.09
CA LEU A 18 -15.68 -2.67 24.48
C LEU A 18 -14.38 -3.05 25.20
N LEU A 19 -13.40 -3.67 24.53
CA LEU A 19 -12.09 -3.96 25.13
C LEU A 19 -11.35 -2.68 25.47
N HIS A 20 -11.39 -1.66 24.61
CA HIS A 20 -10.85 -0.34 24.88
C HIS A 20 -11.56 0.35 26.06
N ALA A 21 -12.89 0.28 26.11
CA ALA A 21 -13.66 0.83 27.22
C ALA A 21 -13.30 0.14 28.56
N PHE A 22 -13.15 -1.19 28.54
CA PHE A 22 -12.69 -1.95 29.70
C PHE A 22 -11.26 -1.58 30.14
N ALA A 23 -10.38 -1.25 29.19
CA ALA A 23 -9.02 -0.79 29.44
C ALA A 23 -8.95 0.65 30.03
N GLY A 24 -10.08 1.36 30.09
CA GLY A 24 -10.19 2.68 30.71
C GLY A 24 -10.18 3.86 29.73
N ASP A 25 -10.25 3.59 28.43
CA ASP A 25 -10.25 4.64 27.40
C ASP A 25 -11.58 5.43 27.36
N TYR A 26 -12.67 4.85 27.88
CA TYR A 26 -14.02 5.38 27.77
C TYR A 26 -14.86 5.22 29.05
N ASP A 27 -15.98 5.93 29.12
CA ASP A 27 -16.87 5.95 30.27
C ASP A 27 -17.99 4.87 30.23
N ARG A 28 -18.83 4.90 31.26
CA ARG A 28 -19.96 3.98 31.43
C ARG A 28 -20.98 4.11 30.30
N ASP A 29 -21.28 5.32 29.85
CA ASP A 29 -22.34 5.56 28.89
C ASP A 29 -21.91 5.08 27.50
N PHE A 30 -20.65 5.31 27.12
CA PHE A 30 -20.05 4.69 25.94
C PHE A 30 -20.16 3.16 25.98
N THR A 31 -19.79 2.55 27.11
CA THR A 31 -19.83 1.09 27.27
C THR A 31 -21.25 0.54 27.08
N LEU A 32 -22.25 1.18 27.68
CA LEU A 32 -23.65 0.76 27.56
C LEU A 32 -24.19 0.95 26.14
N ALA A 33 -23.79 2.01 25.44
CA ALA A 33 -24.17 2.25 24.06
C ALA A 33 -23.64 1.15 23.12
N ARG A 34 -22.37 0.73 23.25
CA ARG A 34 -21.81 -0.39 22.46
C ARG A 34 -22.53 -1.72 22.73
N LEU A 35 -22.92 -1.98 23.99
CA LEU A 35 -23.71 -3.16 24.35
C LEU A 35 -25.13 -3.14 23.74
N GLU A 36 -25.75 -1.97 23.65
CA GLU A 36 -27.03 -1.80 22.98
C GLU A 36 -26.90 -2.00 21.46
N GLU A 37 -25.85 -1.45 20.86
CA GLU A 37 -25.53 -1.64 19.43
C GLU A 37 -25.35 -3.13 19.09
N ILE A 38 -24.59 -3.88 19.90
CA ILE A 38 -24.43 -5.33 19.73
C ILE A 38 -25.78 -6.05 19.74
N ARG A 39 -26.70 -5.68 20.64
CA ARG A 39 -28.05 -6.29 20.66
C ARG A 39 -28.81 -5.96 19.38
N SER A 40 -28.80 -4.70 18.96
CA SER A 40 -29.44 -4.27 17.71
C SER A 40 -28.89 -5.02 16.50
N LEU A 41 -27.57 -5.21 16.43
CA LEU A 41 -26.92 -5.96 15.35
C LEU A 41 -27.33 -7.44 15.35
N LEU A 42 -27.42 -8.06 16.53
CA LEU A 42 -27.87 -9.45 16.66
C LEU A 42 -29.33 -9.61 16.23
N ASP A 43 -30.19 -8.65 16.57
CA ASP A 43 -31.61 -8.66 16.19
C ASP A 43 -31.81 -8.41 14.68
N ALA A 44 -30.99 -7.55 14.07
CA ALA A 44 -31.04 -7.22 12.64
C ALA A 44 -30.16 -8.13 11.75
N GLY A 45 -29.57 -9.18 12.32
CA GLY A 45 -28.52 -9.97 11.68
C GLY A 45 -28.88 -10.56 10.30
N GLU A 46 -30.14 -10.96 10.11
CA GLU A 46 -30.64 -11.52 8.85
C GLU A 46 -30.74 -10.47 7.73
N GLU A 47 -30.88 -9.19 8.07
CA GLU A 47 -31.01 -8.10 7.10
C GLU A 47 -29.66 -7.67 6.49
N LEU A 48 -28.55 -8.03 7.15
CA LEU A 48 -27.19 -7.67 6.73
C LEU A 48 -26.64 -8.56 5.59
N GLY A 49 -27.40 -9.60 5.21
CA GLY A 49 -27.04 -10.54 4.16
C GLY A 49 -26.20 -11.72 4.64
N ASP A 50 -26.10 -12.73 3.77
CA ASP A 50 -25.35 -13.95 4.04
C ASP A 50 -23.84 -13.71 4.05
N GLY A 51 -23.12 -14.49 4.85
CA GLY A 51 -21.66 -14.53 4.77
C GLY A 51 -21.16 -15.15 3.46
N VAL A 52 -20.06 -14.61 2.94
CA VAL A 52 -19.41 -15.09 1.72
C VAL A 52 -18.13 -15.85 2.07
N THR A 53 -17.86 -16.91 1.31
CA THR A 53 -16.56 -17.59 1.41
C THR A 53 -15.66 -17.03 0.32
N VAL A 54 -14.57 -16.39 0.73
CA VAL A 54 -13.59 -15.80 -0.17
C VAL A 54 -12.29 -16.61 -0.16
N THR A 55 -11.66 -16.68 -1.33
CA THR A 55 -10.30 -17.23 -1.46
C THR A 55 -9.34 -16.05 -1.40
N PRO A 56 -8.33 -16.07 -0.51
CA PRO A 56 -7.24 -15.11 -0.60
C PRO A 56 -6.57 -15.25 -1.96
N ILE A 57 -6.45 -14.15 -2.69
CA ILE A 57 -5.71 -14.10 -3.94
C ILE A 57 -4.30 -13.53 -3.68
N PRO A 58 -3.27 -13.95 -4.43
CA PRO A 58 -1.97 -13.31 -4.39
C PRO A 58 -2.07 -11.81 -4.67
N THR A 59 -1.21 -11.01 -4.00
CA THR A 59 -1.13 -9.56 -4.22
C THR A 59 -1.01 -9.20 -5.70
N THR A 60 -0.14 -9.92 -6.43
CA THR A 60 0.08 -9.74 -7.87
C THR A 60 -1.20 -9.94 -8.70
N GLU A 61 -2.01 -10.94 -8.36
CA GLU A 61 -3.29 -11.21 -9.03
C GLU A 61 -4.31 -10.09 -8.75
N GLY A 62 -4.41 -9.65 -7.50
CA GLY A 62 -5.28 -8.53 -7.11
C GLY A 62 -4.95 -7.24 -7.86
N TYR A 63 -3.68 -6.82 -7.80
CA TYR A 63 -3.20 -5.64 -8.52
C TYR A 63 -3.29 -5.80 -10.04
N GLY A 64 -3.06 -7.01 -10.57
CA GLY A 64 -3.29 -7.30 -11.99
C GLY A 64 -4.74 -7.02 -12.41
N SER A 65 -5.72 -7.38 -11.58
CA SER A 65 -7.14 -7.10 -11.85
C SER A 65 -7.51 -5.62 -11.76
N TRP A 66 -6.72 -4.82 -11.02
CA TRP A 66 -6.97 -3.39 -10.82
C TRP A 66 -6.23 -2.49 -11.80
N ALA A 67 -5.24 -3.01 -12.54
CA ALA A 67 -4.35 -2.21 -13.38
C ALA A 67 -5.06 -1.29 -14.37
N GLU A 68 -6.21 -1.68 -14.91
CA GLU A 68 -6.98 -0.88 -15.87
C GLU A 68 -7.60 0.38 -15.27
N PHE A 69 -8.03 0.33 -14.01
CA PHE A 69 -8.77 1.41 -13.34
C PHE A 69 -8.03 1.97 -12.11
N TYR A 70 -6.80 1.53 -11.87
CA TYR A 70 -6.03 1.91 -10.67
C TYR A 70 -5.85 3.42 -10.53
N ASP A 71 -5.71 4.11 -11.67
CA ASP A 71 -5.53 5.57 -11.74
C ASP A 71 -6.85 6.35 -11.86
N GLU A 72 -8.01 5.69 -11.86
CA GLU A 72 -9.30 6.39 -11.91
C GLU A 72 -9.53 7.19 -10.61
N PRO A 73 -10.20 8.36 -10.69
CA PRO A 73 -10.49 9.17 -9.51
C PRO A 73 -11.27 8.39 -8.45
N GLY A 74 -10.97 8.63 -7.17
CA GLY A 74 -11.64 7.97 -6.04
C GLY A 74 -10.79 6.98 -5.29
N ASN A 75 -9.55 6.74 -5.72
CA ASN A 75 -8.55 6.04 -4.91
C ASN A 75 -8.04 6.96 -3.78
N GLN A 76 -8.78 6.96 -2.66
CA GLN A 76 -8.53 7.86 -1.53
C GLN A 76 -7.12 7.74 -0.95
N LEU A 77 -6.51 6.54 -0.99
CA LEU A 77 -5.13 6.37 -0.51
C LEU A 77 -4.14 7.13 -1.38
N VAL A 78 -4.29 7.04 -2.70
CA VAL A 78 -3.46 7.82 -3.65
C VAL A 78 -3.72 9.31 -3.50
N ASP A 79 -4.99 9.73 -3.36
CA ASP A 79 -5.35 11.14 -3.21
C ASP A 79 -4.74 11.78 -1.94
N LEU A 80 -4.61 11.01 -0.85
CA LEU A 80 -4.03 11.46 0.42
C LEU A 80 -2.51 11.40 0.42
N GLU A 81 -1.91 10.32 -0.07
CA GLU A 81 -0.45 10.12 -0.02
C GLU A 81 0.27 11.00 -1.05
N GLN A 82 -0.29 11.17 -2.25
CA GLN A 82 0.45 11.71 -3.38
C GLN A 82 0.95 13.14 -3.15
N PRO A 83 0.15 14.08 -2.62
CA PRO A 83 0.62 15.44 -2.37
C PRO A 83 1.81 15.47 -1.40
N ILE A 84 1.78 14.64 -0.35
CA ILE A 84 2.79 14.59 0.70
C ILE A 84 4.11 14.03 0.14
N VAL A 85 4.03 12.89 -0.56
CA VAL A 85 5.25 12.29 -1.14
C VAL A 85 5.84 13.20 -2.20
N ARG A 86 5.03 13.82 -3.05
CA ARG A 86 5.52 14.76 -4.06
C ARG A 86 6.22 15.97 -3.46
N GLU A 87 5.70 16.54 -2.37
CA GLU A 87 6.37 17.64 -1.66
C GLU A 87 7.76 17.25 -1.16
N ILE A 88 7.92 16.02 -0.65
CA ILE A 88 9.23 15.49 -0.24
C ILE A 88 10.15 15.36 -1.47
N LEU A 89 9.65 14.74 -2.55
CA LEU A 89 10.42 14.51 -3.77
C LEU A 89 10.89 15.83 -4.41
N ASP A 90 10.09 16.89 -4.35
CA ASP A 90 10.45 18.20 -4.89
C ASP A 90 11.72 18.77 -4.26
N GLY A 91 11.97 18.48 -2.98
CA GLY A 91 13.12 18.96 -2.22
C GLY A 91 14.42 18.15 -2.38
N LEU A 92 14.37 16.97 -3.02
CA LEU A 92 15.53 16.07 -3.11
C LEU A 92 16.43 16.34 -4.33
N PRO A 93 17.71 15.91 -4.31
CA PRO A 93 18.56 15.98 -5.50
C PRO A 93 18.03 15.12 -6.67
N ARG A 94 18.25 15.59 -7.90
CA ARG A 94 17.92 14.82 -9.12
C ARG A 94 19.05 13.86 -9.46
N GLY A 95 18.69 12.70 -10.01
CA GLY A 95 19.63 11.62 -10.32
C GLY A 95 18.91 10.40 -10.86
N VAL A 96 19.48 9.22 -10.64
CA VAL A 96 18.83 7.94 -10.95
C VAL A 96 17.86 7.59 -9.81
N ALA A 97 16.58 7.44 -10.13
CA ALA A 97 15.54 7.11 -9.16
C ALA A 97 14.94 5.73 -9.44
N LEU A 98 14.87 4.89 -8.40
CA LEU A 98 14.09 3.66 -8.38
C LEU A 98 12.69 3.94 -7.81
N ASP A 99 11.66 3.66 -8.59
CA ASP A 99 10.27 3.51 -8.13
C ASP A 99 10.03 2.01 -7.84
N ALA A 100 10.12 1.63 -6.56
CA ALA A 100 10.03 0.25 -6.08
C ALA A 100 8.58 -0.10 -5.73
N ALA A 101 8.04 -1.14 -6.40
CA ALA A 101 6.61 -1.40 -6.54
C ALA A 101 5.89 -0.25 -7.27
N CYS A 102 6.35 0.07 -8.48
CA CYS A 102 5.94 1.26 -9.21
C CYS A 102 4.47 1.27 -9.65
N GLY A 103 3.77 0.13 -9.63
CA GLY A 103 2.39 0.00 -10.08
C GLY A 103 2.23 0.51 -11.52
N THR A 104 1.21 1.35 -11.74
CA THR A 104 0.96 2.04 -13.02
C THR A 104 1.96 3.16 -13.33
N GLY A 105 3.01 3.34 -12.53
CA GLY A 105 4.05 4.35 -12.74
C GLY A 105 3.65 5.79 -12.41
N ARG A 106 2.71 6.02 -11.46
CA ARG A 106 2.31 7.41 -11.11
C ARG A 106 3.47 8.23 -10.54
N HIS A 107 4.33 7.61 -9.73
CA HIS A 107 5.52 8.24 -9.16
C HIS A 107 6.65 8.25 -10.18
N SER A 108 6.82 7.16 -10.95
CA SER A 108 7.73 7.10 -12.09
C SER A 108 7.57 8.30 -13.04
N ALA A 109 6.34 8.60 -13.48
CA ALA A 109 6.06 9.74 -14.36
C ALA A 109 6.37 11.09 -13.68
N TYR A 110 6.09 11.20 -12.37
CA TYR A 110 6.38 12.41 -11.61
C TYR A 110 7.89 12.65 -11.47
N LEU A 111 8.64 11.62 -11.08
CA LEU A 111 10.10 11.64 -10.98
C LEU A 111 10.74 12.02 -12.33
N ALA A 112 10.25 11.46 -13.43
CA ALA A 112 10.70 11.84 -14.77
C ALA A 112 10.43 13.33 -15.07
N SER A 113 9.27 13.86 -14.66
CA SER A 113 8.94 15.29 -14.84
C SER A 113 9.83 16.23 -14.03
N LEU A 114 10.40 15.75 -12.91
CA LEU A 114 11.41 16.44 -12.11
C LEU A 114 12.83 16.34 -12.69
N GLY A 115 13.03 15.54 -13.75
CA GLY A 115 14.32 15.36 -14.43
C GLY A 115 15.15 14.16 -13.92
N HIS A 116 14.55 13.21 -13.20
CA HIS A 116 15.23 11.97 -12.84
C HIS A 116 15.34 11.02 -14.04
N THR A 117 16.39 10.20 -14.06
CA THR A 117 16.39 8.96 -14.85
C THR A 117 15.67 7.89 -14.04
N VAL A 118 14.56 7.37 -14.57
CA VAL A 118 13.64 6.53 -13.79
C VAL A 118 13.80 5.05 -14.15
N ILE A 119 13.93 4.25 -13.09
CA ILE A 119 13.85 2.79 -13.11
C ILE A 119 12.61 2.42 -12.29
N GLY A 120 11.69 1.64 -12.84
CA GLY A 120 10.54 1.10 -12.13
C GLY A 120 10.66 -0.41 -11.95
N VAL A 121 10.33 -0.92 -10.77
CA VAL A 121 10.23 -2.36 -10.48
C VAL A 121 8.83 -2.65 -9.95
N ASP A 122 8.16 -3.65 -10.48
CA ASP A 122 6.91 -4.17 -9.92
C ASP A 122 6.78 -5.67 -10.19
N SER A 123 6.01 -6.38 -9.37
CA SER A 123 5.78 -7.82 -9.54
C SER A 123 4.58 -8.13 -10.44
N SER A 124 3.78 -7.11 -10.79
CA SER A 124 2.62 -7.24 -11.68
C SER A 124 2.95 -6.78 -13.10
N ALA A 125 3.01 -7.73 -14.03
CA ALA A 125 3.19 -7.44 -15.45
C ALA A 125 2.13 -6.47 -16.00
N ALA A 126 0.87 -6.62 -15.59
CA ALA A 126 -0.24 -5.75 -16.01
C ALA A 126 -0.07 -4.30 -15.52
N MET A 127 0.48 -4.11 -14.32
CA MET A 127 0.83 -2.78 -13.81
C MET A 127 1.96 -2.15 -14.63
N LEU A 128 3.00 -2.94 -14.93
CA LEU A 128 4.14 -2.49 -15.74
C LEU A 128 3.75 -2.15 -17.18
N GLU A 129 2.75 -2.81 -17.76
CA GLU A 129 2.19 -2.42 -19.06
C GLU A 129 1.67 -0.97 -19.01
N ARG A 130 0.88 -0.62 -17.99
CA ARG A 130 0.40 0.76 -17.78
C ARG A 130 1.53 1.75 -17.50
N ALA A 131 2.52 1.33 -16.72
CA ALA A 131 3.69 2.17 -16.44
C ALA A 131 4.49 2.50 -17.73
N ARG A 132 4.67 1.52 -18.63
CA ARG A 132 5.32 1.71 -19.93
C ARG A 132 4.51 2.58 -20.88
N GLU A 133 3.17 2.49 -20.85
CA GLU A 133 2.31 3.40 -21.60
C GLU A 133 2.46 4.85 -21.10
N LYS A 134 2.57 5.03 -19.78
CA LYS A 134 2.67 6.34 -19.13
C LYS A 134 4.05 6.98 -19.28
N LEU A 135 5.12 6.19 -19.24
CA LEU A 135 6.50 6.65 -19.38
C LEU A 135 7.28 5.72 -20.34
N PRO A 136 7.16 5.90 -21.67
CA PRO A 136 7.81 5.01 -22.64
C PRO A 136 9.34 4.99 -22.57
N ASP A 137 9.96 6.08 -22.09
CA ASP A 137 11.41 6.21 -21.94
C ASP A 137 11.94 5.65 -20.60
N GLY A 138 11.06 5.16 -19.72
CA GLY A 138 11.42 4.57 -18.43
C GLY A 138 11.91 3.12 -18.55
N ALA A 139 12.83 2.73 -17.66
CA ALA A 139 13.29 1.34 -17.57
C ALA A 139 12.44 0.55 -16.57
N PHE A 140 11.58 -0.35 -17.04
CA PHE A 140 10.62 -1.09 -16.22
C PHE A 140 10.91 -2.59 -16.16
N HIS A 141 11.13 -3.10 -14.96
CA HIS A 141 11.51 -4.49 -14.69
C HIS A 141 10.42 -5.22 -13.90
N GLU A 142 10.08 -6.44 -14.33
CA GLU A 142 9.26 -7.36 -13.54
C GLU A 142 10.15 -8.08 -12.55
N ALA A 143 10.01 -7.77 -11.26
CA ALA A 143 10.78 -8.39 -10.18
C ALA A 143 10.09 -8.22 -8.82
N ASP A 144 10.49 -9.07 -7.87
CA ASP A 144 10.10 -8.96 -6.47
C ASP A 144 11.05 -8.02 -5.72
N LEU A 145 10.56 -7.31 -4.71
CA LEU A 145 11.37 -6.39 -3.90
C LEU A 145 12.46 -7.10 -3.08
N HIS A 146 12.35 -8.42 -2.87
CA HIS A 146 13.37 -9.22 -2.18
C HIS A 146 14.60 -9.50 -3.06
N ASP A 147 14.54 -9.26 -4.36
CA ASP A 147 15.65 -9.48 -5.31
C ASP A 147 15.58 -8.43 -6.44
N LEU A 148 16.06 -7.23 -6.15
CA LEU A 148 16.04 -6.13 -7.12
C LEU A 148 17.07 -6.38 -8.23
N PRO A 149 16.67 -6.30 -9.52
CA PRO A 149 17.55 -6.59 -10.65
C PRO A 149 18.51 -5.43 -10.98
N LEU A 150 19.12 -4.86 -9.95
CA LEU A 150 20.01 -3.70 -10.00
C LEU A 150 21.34 -4.00 -9.29
N PRO A 151 22.45 -3.43 -9.77
CA PRO A 151 23.72 -3.49 -9.04
C PRO A 151 23.66 -2.76 -7.70
N ASP A 152 24.65 -3.03 -6.84
CA ASP A 152 24.90 -2.26 -5.63
C ASP A 152 25.23 -0.80 -5.98
N ASP A 153 24.89 0.14 -5.09
CA ASP A 153 25.21 1.57 -5.22
C ASP A 153 24.81 2.18 -6.59
N HIS A 154 23.68 1.75 -7.14
CA HIS A 154 23.27 2.11 -8.49
C HIS A 154 22.43 3.39 -8.55
N VAL A 155 21.54 3.59 -7.57
CA VAL A 155 20.54 4.66 -7.59
C VAL A 155 20.80 5.74 -6.53
N ASP A 156 20.36 6.96 -6.82
CA ASP A 156 20.50 8.13 -5.92
C ASP A 156 19.25 8.31 -5.03
N LEU A 157 18.12 7.75 -5.47
CA LEU A 157 16.83 7.82 -4.79
C LEU A 157 16.08 6.48 -4.95
N VAL A 158 15.52 5.97 -3.86
CA VAL A 158 14.50 4.92 -3.87
C VAL A 158 13.19 5.52 -3.35
N VAL A 159 12.10 5.31 -4.08
CA VAL A 159 10.73 5.62 -3.66
C VAL A 159 9.97 4.31 -3.58
N CYS A 160 9.33 4.01 -2.44
CA CYS A 160 8.43 2.87 -2.30
C CYS A 160 7.14 3.33 -1.63
N ALA A 161 6.04 3.37 -2.38
CA ALA A 161 4.81 3.99 -1.95
C ALA A 161 3.63 3.01 -1.94
N LEU A 162 2.96 2.90 -0.78
CA LEU A 162 1.74 2.12 -0.56
C LEU A 162 1.90 0.63 -0.93
N ALA A 163 3.07 0.05 -0.62
CA ALA A 163 3.43 -1.29 -1.07
C ALA A 163 3.93 -2.23 0.03
N LEU A 164 4.68 -1.72 1.02
CA LEU A 164 5.32 -2.52 2.07
C LEU A 164 4.31 -3.23 2.98
N MET A 165 3.08 -2.72 3.07
CA MET A 165 1.96 -3.43 3.69
C MET A 165 1.71 -4.85 3.17
N HIS A 166 2.08 -5.11 1.91
CA HIS A 166 1.91 -6.40 1.27
C HIS A 166 3.12 -7.33 1.47
N VAL A 167 4.19 -6.82 2.09
CA VAL A 167 5.44 -7.55 2.35
C VAL A 167 5.39 -8.11 3.77
N PRO A 168 5.41 -9.45 3.94
CA PRO A 168 5.41 -10.06 5.28
C PRO A 168 6.69 -9.73 6.06
N ASP A 169 7.85 -9.92 5.41
CA ASP A 169 9.19 -9.78 5.98
C ASP A 169 9.89 -8.55 5.38
N LEU A 170 9.95 -7.45 6.14
CA LEU A 170 10.49 -6.19 5.64
C LEU A 170 12.03 -6.15 5.60
N GLU A 171 12.70 -6.89 6.48
CA GLU A 171 14.16 -6.82 6.63
C GLU A 171 14.91 -7.11 5.31
N PRO A 172 14.61 -8.17 4.55
CA PRO A 172 15.28 -8.42 3.27
C PRO A 172 14.99 -7.34 2.22
N VAL A 173 13.76 -6.83 2.17
CA VAL A 173 13.38 -5.77 1.22
C VAL A 173 14.09 -4.45 1.54
N LEU A 174 14.16 -4.07 2.82
CA LEU A 174 14.90 -2.89 3.24
C LEU A 174 16.40 -3.07 3.01
N ALA A 175 16.94 -4.28 3.18
CA ALA A 175 18.33 -4.58 2.84
C ALA A 175 18.60 -4.42 1.33
N GLU A 176 17.68 -4.86 0.47
CA GLU A 176 17.76 -4.62 -0.98
C GLU A 176 17.72 -3.13 -1.33
N PHE A 177 16.84 -2.35 -0.69
CA PHE A 177 16.81 -0.89 -0.87
C PHE A 177 18.14 -0.24 -0.48
N VAL A 178 18.71 -0.64 0.65
CA VAL A 178 20.02 -0.15 1.10
C VAL A 178 21.13 -0.59 0.14
N ARG A 179 21.08 -1.82 -0.39
CA ARG A 179 22.09 -2.36 -1.30
C ARG A 179 22.15 -1.55 -2.61
N VAL A 180 21.00 -1.27 -3.22
CA VAL A 180 20.95 -0.56 -4.51
C VAL A 180 21.17 0.94 -4.38
N LEU A 181 20.95 1.51 -3.19
CA LEU A 181 21.07 2.94 -2.93
C LEU A 181 22.54 3.32 -2.69
N ARG A 182 23.02 4.34 -3.40
CA ARG A 182 24.37 4.88 -3.18
C ARG A 182 24.56 5.42 -1.76
N PRO A 183 25.80 5.45 -1.25
CA PRO A 183 26.10 6.16 -0.01
C PRO A 183 25.69 7.64 -0.11
N GLY A 184 24.83 8.09 0.81
CA GLY A 184 24.25 9.44 0.80
C GLY A 184 23.03 9.62 -0.10
N GLY A 185 22.54 8.56 -0.73
CA GLY A 185 21.26 8.53 -1.42
C GLY A 185 20.07 8.64 -0.46
N ASN A 186 18.88 8.85 -1.03
CA ASN A 186 17.66 9.05 -0.26
C ASN A 186 16.69 7.87 -0.43
N LEU A 187 16.04 7.47 0.66
CA LEU A 187 14.96 6.50 0.67
C LEU A 187 13.68 7.19 1.14
N VAL A 188 12.65 7.19 0.30
CA VAL A 188 11.33 7.73 0.60
C VAL A 188 10.34 6.58 0.64
N ILE A 189 9.75 6.36 1.82
CA ILE A 189 8.72 5.33 2.03
C ILE A 189 7.45 6.02 2.49
N SER A 190 6.32 5.61 1.92
CA SER A 190 4.99 5.95 2.43
C SER A 190 4.17 4.69 2.56
N ASP A 191 3.67 4.40 3.75
CA ASP A 191 2.86 3.22 4.00
C ASP A 191 1.90 3.48 5.18
N TRP A 192 0.88 2.65 5.33
CA TRP A 192 -0.05 2.65 6.47
C TRP A 192 0.41 1.68 7.56
N ARG A 193 1.31 0.74 7.24
CA ARG A 193 1.99 -0.10 8.24
C ARG A 193 3.08 0.72 8.93
N SER A 194 3.03 0.78 10.26
CA SER A 194 4.12 1.33 11.06
C SER A 194 5.37 0.44 10.94
N LEU A 195 6.56 1.05 10.94
CA LEU A 195 7.85 0.36 10.75
C LEU A 195 8.45 -0.18 12.07
N ASP A 196 7.69 -0.14 13.17
CA ASP A 196 8.09 -0.55 14.53
C ASP A 196 7.60 -1.94 14.96
#